data_AF-A0A8H3H656-F1
#
_entry.id   AF-A0A8H3H656-F1
#
_cell.length_a   1.000
_cell.length_b   1.000
_cell.length_c   1.000
_cell.angle_alpha   90.00
_cell.angle_beta   90.00
_cell.angle_gamma   90.00
#
_symmetry.space_group_name_H-M   'P 1'
#
loop_
_entity.id
_entity.type
_entity.pdbx_description
1 polymer ?
#
loop_
_entity_poly.entity_id
_entity_poly.type
_entity_poly.pdbx_seq_one_letter_code
_entity_poly.pdbx_strand_id
1 'polypeptide(L)'
;SSTTQMHTLSLLIALGAALSASASQIHHRPENFLTKTVPNTPLSNRTTTPQPIHERMAILDKRATGKVNIGYFVNWGIYARAFYPQNIDASKLTHILYSFADTDPSTGAVKLSDPDADQAKHYDGDSWNDTGNNLYGNFKQLYLLKQKNRSLKVLLSIGGWTYSQNGHFNFITNPSARATFISTAITLLEDNGLDGIDIDYEYPSAGAQAQGYVSLLAELRTALDAHAAKKGETNPYQITAAVPAGKSNYANLLISQMDKSLTFWNLMVGLPLTRDRPDSPISKRHMIMLALGLLLLTTKPTFTDQPTPTLIPILQSNTTYTRDRPDSPISKGIRLCWLLSDDQANLYGPTNSDTDTDTAIKYYVANGATTSKIVMGMPLYGRAFESTNGIRQPFNGIGPGTWEPGVYDYKALPMSGATVVEDSSRGASYSYDSSKKELVSYDTPNIIRQKAAYIKDKGLGGGMFWELSSDKKGADSLVAISANGIGALDTTPNHLYYPNSKFDNIKNNMGSGPGTPNTTVKPTTTQAPVTTTRATSAPVTTTTQAPTGCSGLSAWRSDLAYTAGNVVSYNGHKWTAKWWNQAENPGGASDAWTDNGAC
;
A
#
# COMPACT_ATOMS: atom_id res chain seq x y z
N SER A 1 -18.29 35.81 -38.87
CA SER A 1 -17.06 35.69 -38.05
C SER A 1 -17.24 34.59 -36.99
N SER A 2 -17.65 33.40 -37.42
CA SER A 2 -18.23 32.35 -36.56
C SER A 2 -17.41 31.06 -36.53
N THR A 3 -16.08 31.16 -36.65
CA THR A 3 -15.16 30.01 -36.61
C THR A 3 -14.11 30.11 -35.52
N THR A 4 -13.99 31.25 -34.83
CA THR A 4 -12.99 31.45 -33.76
C THR A 4 -13.52 31.16 -32.34
N GLN A 5 -14.84 31.00 -32.16
CA GLN A 5 -15.45 30.77 -30.83
C GLN A 5 -15.67 29.29 -30.48
N MET A 6 -15.66 28.37 -31.45
CA MET A 6 -15.86 26.93 -31.17
C MET A 6 -14.56 26.23 -30.72
N HIS A 7 -13.37 26.72 -31.09
CA HIS A 7 -12.12 26.11 -30.65
C HIS A 7 -11.72 26.46 -29.21
N THR A 8 -12.19 27.59 -28.67
CA THR A 8 -11.95 27.99 -27.28
C THR A 8 -12.81 27.23 -26.26
N LEU A 9 -14.01 26.77 -26.65
CA LEU A 9 -14.92 26.10 -25.71
C LEU A 9 -14.57 24.62 -25.51
N SER A 10 -14.08 23.93 -26.54
CA SER A 10 -13.61 22.54 -26.42
C SER A 10 -12.29 22.41 -25.64
N LEU A 11 -11.44 23.45 -25.64
CA LEU A 11 -10.20 23.47 -24.87
C LEU A 11 -10.46 23.69 -23.35
N LEU A 12 -11.51 24.42 -23.00
CA LEU A 12 -11.95 24.65 -21.62
C LEU A 12 -12.60 23.41 -20.98
N ILE A 13 -13.26 22.57 -21.78
CA ILE A 13 -13.87 21.31 -21.32
C ILE A 13 -12.79 20.25 -20.99
N ALA A 14 -11.68 20.23 -21.75
CA ALA A 14 -10.54 19.36 -21.45
C ALA A 14 -9.72 19.85 -20.23
N LEU A 15 -9.59 21.17 -20.04
CA LEU A 15 -8.90 21.73 -18.86
C LEU A 15 -9.70 21.54 -17.56
N GLY A 16 -11.02 21.62 -17.60
CA GLY A 16 -11.88 21.48 -16.42
C GLY A 16 -11.89 20.06 -15.83
N ALA A 17 -11.78 19.01 -16.67
CA ALA A 17 -11.69 17.63 -16.22
C ALA A 17 -10.28 17.25 -15.71
N ALA A 18 -9.24 17.92 -16.21
CA ALA A 18 -7.86 17.76 -15.71
C ALA A 18 -7.61 18.46 -14.37
N LEU A 19 -8.42 19.47 -14.01
CA LEU A 19 -8.32 20.21 -12.74
C LEU A 19 -8.97 19.52 -11.54
N SER A 20 -9.51 18.31 -11.74
CA SER A 20 -9.93 17.39 -10.68
C SER A 20 -9.20 16.05 -10.75
N ALA A 21 -7.90 16.05 -11.07
CA ALA A 21 -7.01 14.95 -10.68
C ALA A 21 -7.10 14.83 -9.15
N SER A 22 -7.95 13.91 -8.72
CA SER A 22 -8.58 13.96 -7.42
C SER A 22 -7.57 13.53 -6.37
N ALA A 23 -7.48 14.31 -5.31
CA ALA A 23 -6.67 14.01 -4.14
C ALA A 23 -6.93 12.59 -3.55
N SER A 24 -8.05 11.96 -3.93
CA SER A 24 -8.50 10.65 -3.48
C SER A 24 -7.87 9.43 -4.16
N GLN A 25 -7.06 9.59 -5.22
CA GLN A 25 -6.53 8.47 -6.02
C GLN A 25 -5.22 7.87 -5.47
N ILE A 26 -5.14 7.62 -4.17
CA ILE A 26 -4.04 6.82 -3.62
C ILE A 26 -4.26 5.38 -4.13
N HIS A 27 -3.20 4.62 -4.40
CA HIS A 27 -3.33 3.23 -4.88
C HIS A 27 -3.96 3.05 -6.28
N HIS A 28 -3.81 4.05 -7.15
CA HIS A 28 -4.33 4.01 -8.51
C HIS A 28 -3.49 3.15 -9.47
N ARG A 29 -4.19 2.39 -10.33
CA ARG A 29 -3.61 1.66 -11.49
C ARG A 29 -3.78 2.49 -12.77
N PRO A 30 -2.74 2.76 -13.57
CA PRO A 30 -2.85 3.53 -14.81
C PRO A 30 -3.72 2.87 -15.90
N GLU A 31 -4.47 3.67 -16.68
CA GLU A 31 -5.46 3.18 -17.67
C GLU A 31 -4.88 2.37 -18.86
N ASN A 32 -3.62 2.57 -19.23
CA ASN A 32 -3.02 2.02 -20.48
C ASN A 32 -1.94 0.95 -20.27
N PHE A 33 -1.82 0.38 -19.08
CA PHE A 33 -0.73 -0.55 -18.75
C PHE A 33 -0.81 -1.93 -19.46
N LEU A 34 -1.93 -2.31 -20.10
CA LEU A 34 -2.15 -3.62 -20.76
C LEU A 34 -2.15 -3.62 -22.30
N THR A 35 -1.44 -2.71 -22.98
CA THR A 35 -1.49 -2.71 -24.46
C THR A 35 -0.77 -3.92 -25.11
N LYS A 36 -1.49 -5.05 -25.26
CA LYS A 36 -1.76 -5.76 -26.55
C LYS A 36 -2.83 -6.88 -26.46
N THR A 37 -4.02 -6.57 -27.00
CA THR A 37 -5.07 -7.36 -27.73
C THR A 37 -5.48 -8.80 -27.33
N VAL A 38 -6.82 -8.99 -27.16
CA VAL A 38 -7.64 -10.21 -26.83
C VAL A 38 -8.11 -11.00 -28.09
N PRO A 39 -8.72 -12.23 -28.05
CA PRO A 39 -10.11 -12.49 -27.54
C PRO A 39 -10.48 -13.88 -26.90
N ASN A 40 -11.32 -13.81 -25.85
CA ASN A 40 -12.50 -14.61 -25.41
C ASN A 40 -12.62 -16.16 -25.48
N THR A 41 -13.08 -16.81 -24.38
CA THR A 41 -14.45 -17.43 -24.19
C THR A 41 -14.68 -18.05 -22.77
N PRO A 42 -15.95 -18.26 -22.30
CA PRO A 42 -16.33 -18.41 -20.87
C PRO A 42 -16.76 -19.83 -20.44
N LEU A 43 -16.84 -20.10 -19.11
CA LEU A 43 -17.47 -21.33 -18.56
C LEU A 43 -18.28 -21.13 -17.24
N SER A 44 -19.60 -21.37 -17.37
CA SER A 44 -20.58 -22.13 -16.56
C SER A 44 -20.64 -22.10 -15.01
N ASN A 45 -21.86 -21.84 -14.52
CA ASN A 45 -22.36 -21.80 -13.15
C ASN A 45 -22.36 -23.16 -12.42
N ARG A 46 -22.09 -23.14 -11.10
CA ARG A 46 -22.65 -24.13 -10.16
C ARG A 46 -22.96 -23.49 -8.80
N THR A 47 -24.23 -23.58 -8.41
CA THR A 47 -24.78 -23.04 -7.16
C THR A 47 -24.61 -24.04 -6.02
N THR A 48 -24.11 -23.61 -4.87
CA THR A 48 -24.22 -24.34 -3.59
C THR A 48 -24.65 -23.40 -2.47
N THR A 49 -25.70 -23.80 -1.77
CA THR A 49 -26.40 -23.06 -0.72
C THR A 49 -25.60 -23.03 0.60
N PRO A 50 -25.38 -21.87 1.24
CA PRO A 50 -24.73 -21.83 2.56
C PRO A 50 -25.73 -22.07 3.70
N GLN A 51 -25.36 -22.92 4.66
CA GLN A 51 -25.99 -23.04 5.98
C GLN A 51 -25.31 -22.08 6.98
N PRO A 52 -26.04 -21.51 7.96
CA PRO A 52 -25.50 -20.50 8.86
C PRO A 52 -24.74 -21.13 10.03
N ILE A 53 -23.47 -20.75 10.19
CA ILE A 53 -22.63 -21.14 11.33
C ILE A 53 -22.42 -19.91 12.22
N HIS A 54 -23.05 -19.94 13.38
CA HIS A 54 -22.70 -19.09 14.53
C HIS A 54 -21.63 -19.84 15.32
N GLU A 55 -20.36 -19.42 15.23
CA GLU A 55 -19.37 -19.83 16.22
C GLU A 55 -18.45 -18.65 16.60
N ARG A 56 -18.17 -18.59 17.90
CA ARG A 56 -17.58 -17.45 18.60
C ARG A 56 -16.19 -17.12 18.06
N MET A 57 -16.03 -15.91 17.51
CA MET A 57 -14.74 -15.34 17.14
C MET A 57 -13.85 -15.22 18.39
N ALA A 58 -12.80 -16.04 18.47
CA ALA A 58 -11.73 -15.86 19.43
C ALA A 58 -10.95 -14.59 19.06
N ILE A 59 -10.86 -13.64 19.98
CA ILE A 59 -10.05 -12.43 19.83
C ILE A 59 -8.58 -12.87 19.75
N LEU A 60 -7.93 -12.63 18.61
CA LEU A 60 -6.54 -12.99 18.35
C LEU A 60 -5.61 -11.90 18.91
N ASP A 61 -5.12 -12.08 20.14
CA ASP A 61 -4.01 -11.31 20.72
C ASP A 61 -2.62 -11.92 20.43
N LYS A 62 -2.48 -12.70 19.35
CA LYS A 62 -1.23 -13.42 19.06
C LYS A 62 -0.37 -12.68 18.05
N ARG A 63 0.19 -11.53 18.44
CA ARG A 63 1.27 -10.88 17.70
C ARG A 63 2.62 -11.18 18.37
N ALA A 64 3.64 -11.49 17.57
CA ALA A 64 5.03 -11.27 18.00
C ALA A 64 5.26 -9.76 18.15
N THR A 65 5.93 -9.34 19.21
CA THR A 65 5.97 -7.94 19.68
C THR A 65 6.71 -6.92 18.78
N GLY A 66 7.17 -7.30 17.58
CA GLY A 66 7.99 -6.46 16.69
C GLY A 66 7.16 -5.61 15.70
N LYS A 67 7.71 -4.49 15.24
CA LYS A 67 7.08 -3.51 14.32
C LYS A 67 7.00 -4.03 12.89
N VAL A 68 5.95 -3.65 12.16
CA VAL A 68 5.87 -3.95 10.73
C VAL A 68 6.49 -2.84 9.89
N ASN A 69 7.17 -3.20 8.81
CA ASN A 69 7.60 -2.26 7.78
C ASN A 69 7.13 -2.83 6.44
N ILE A 70 6.17 -2.16 5.82
CA ILE A 70 5.37 -2.69 4.73
C ILE A 70 5.68 -1.91 3.45
N GLY A 71 5.82 -2.61 2.33
CA GLY A 71 5.92 -2.00 1.01
C GLY A 71 4.87 -2.55 0.06
N TYR A 72 4.18 -1.66 -0.65
CA TYR A 72 3.34 -2.04 -1.78
C TYR A 72 4.22 -2.36 -3.00
N PHE A 73 4.01 -3.54 -3.59
CA PHE A 73 4.58 -3.92 -4.88
C PHE A 73 3.45 -4.00 -5.89
N VAL A 74 3.48 -3.11 -6.88
CA VAL A 74 2.46 -3.06 -7.93
C VAL A 74 2.85 -3.99 -9.09
N ASN A 75 1.94 -4.85 -9.54
CA ASN A 75 2.23 -5.83 -10.58
C ASN A 75 2.63 -5.17 -11.92
N TRP A 76 2.07 -4.00 -12.21
CA TRP A 76 2.44 -3.18 -13.38
C TRP A 76 3.81 -2.49 -13.24
N GLY A 77 4.47 -2.58 -12.07
CA GLY A 77 5.80 -2.04 -11.81
C GLY A 77 6.89 -2.67 -12.66
N ILE A 78 6.66 -3.89 -13.14
CA ILE A 78 7.63 -4.65 -13.95
C ILE A 78 7.73 -4.16 -15.40
N TYR A 79 6.81 -3.31 -15.84
CA TYR A 79 6.77 -2.77 -17.20
C TYR A 79 7.60 -1.50 -17.31
N ALA A 80 6.98 -0.34 -17.56
CA ALA A 80 7.69 0.91 -17.80
C ALA A 80 8.55 1.38 -16.61
N ARG A 81 8.14 1.05 -15.37
CA ARG A 81 8.90 1.33 -14.15
C ARG A 81 10.15 0.45 -14.01
N ALA A 82 10.22 -0.67 -14.74
CA ALA A 82 11.31 -1.64 -14.71
C ALA A 82 11.73 -2.04 -13.28
N PHE A 83 10.76 -2.18 -12.38
CA PHE A 83 10.97 -2.58 -11.00
C PHE A 83 10.41 -3.97 -10.77
N TYR A 84 11.31 -4.92 -10.58
CA TYR A 84 11.00 -6.34 -10.48
C TYR A 84 11.10 -6.82 -9.03
N PRO A 85 10.50 -7.96 -8.65
CA PRO A 85 10.60 -8.48 -7.30
C PRO A 85 12.05 -8.64 -6.80
N GLN A 86 12.99 -8.97 -7.69
CA GLN A 86 14.41 -9.11 -7.36
C GLN A 86 15.08 -7.79 -6.94
N ASN A 87 14.45 -6.64 -7.19
CA ASN A 87 14.96 -5.34 -6.76
C ASN A 87 14.58 -4.99 -5.31
N ILE A 88 13.69 -5.77 -4.68
CA ILE A 88 13.21 -5.52 -3.33
C ILE A 88 14.32 -5.84 -2.31
N ASP A 89 14.67 -4.87 -1.47
CA ASP A 89 15.49 -5.11 -0.28
C ASP A 89 14.62 -5.71 0.84
N ALA A 90 14.48 -7.04 0.79
CA ALA A 90 13.70 -7.79 1.77
C ALA A 90 14.21 -7.65 3.21
N SER A 91 15.48 -7.26 3.44
CA SER A 91 16.03 -7.08 4.79
C SER A 91 15.41 -5.90 5.55
N LYS A 92 14.73 -5.00 4.82
CA LYS A 92 14.06 -3.82 5.37
C LYS A 92 12.55 -3.98 5.48
N LEU A 93 12.00 -5.10 5.03
CA LEU A 93 10.57 -5.33 5.00
C LEU A 93 10.18 -6.51 5.86
N THR A 94 9.00 -6.41 6.47
CA THR A 94 8.34 -7.56 7.08
C THR A 94 7.14 -8.03 6.26
N HIS A 95 6.56 -7.13 5.45
CA HIS A 95 5.42 -7.45 4.60
C HIS A 95 5.56 -6.78 3.23
N ILE A 96 5.15 -7.50 2.19
CA ILE A 96 4.87 -6.98 0.85
C ILE A 96 3.36 -7.10 0.62
N LEU A 97 2.73 -6.02 0.20
CA LEU A 97 1.35 -6.02 -0.28
C LEU A 97 1.39 -6.05 -1.80
N TYR A 98 1.04 -7.19 -2.40
CA TYR A 98 1.06 -7.40 -3.84
C TYR A 98 -0.21 -6.85 -4.47
N SER A 99 -0.07 -5.84 -5.32
CA SER A 99 -1.17 -4.97 -5.76
C SER A 99 -1.36 -4.96 -7.27
N PHE A 100 -2.57 -5.05 -7.83
CA PHE A 100 -3.84 -5.37 -7.16
C PHE A 100 -4.53 -6.54 -7.85
N ALA A 101 -5.20 -7.36 -7.07
CA ALA A 101 -6.31 -8.17 -7.57
C ALA A 101 -7.59 -7.32 -7.64
N ASP A 102 -8.47 -7.68 -8.56
CA ASP A 102 -9.79 -7.06 -8.78
C ASP A 102 -10.89 -7.99 -8.24
N THR A 103 -12.09 -7.45 -8.06
CA THR A 103 -13.32 -8.19 -7.78
C THR A 103 -14.26 -8.13 -8.96
N ASP A 104 -14.94 -9.23 -9.24
CA ASP A 104 -16.05 -9.24 -10.19
C ASP A 104 -17.26 -8.53 -9.57
N PRO A 105 -17.76 -7.42 -10.14
CA PRO A 105 -18.84 -6.63 -9.54
C PRO A 105 -20.17 -7.39 -9.39
N SER A 106 -20.38 -8.46 -10.17
CA SER A 106 -21.63 -9.21 -10.19
C SER A 106 -21.65 -10.37 -9.20
N THR A 107 -20.50 -11.01 -9.00
CA THR A 107 -20.38 -12.24 -8.20
C THR A 107 -19.58 -12.07 -6.91
N GLY A 108 -18.76 -11.02 -6.81
CA GLY A 108 -17.78 -10.83 -5.74
C GLY A 108 -16.50 -11.67 -5.91
N ALA A 109 -16.36 -12.45 -6.99
CA ALA A 109 -15.19 -13.30 -7.19
C ALA A 109 -13.90 -12.48 -7.32
N VAL A 110 -12.85 -12.86 -6.60
CA VAL A 110 -11.52 -12.25 -6.70
C VAL A 110 -10.80 -12.79 -7.94
N LYS A 111 -10.20 -11.90 -8.73
CA LYS A 111 -9.46 -12.22 -9.95
C LYS A 111 -8.15 -11.46 -10.02
N LEU A 112 -7.13 -12.09 -10.58
CA LEU A 112 -5.87 -11.45 -10.91
C LEU A 112 -6.07 -10.44 -12.03
N SER A 113 -5.46 -9.26 -11.91
CA SER A 113 -5.62 -8.17 -12.87
C SER A 113 -4.68 -8.30 -14.08
N ASP A 114 -3.58 -9.04 -13.92
CA ASP A 114 -2.59 -9.27 -14.97
C ASP A 114 -1.91 -10.65 -14.78
N PRO A 115 -2.59 -11.76 -15.16
CA PRO A 115 -2.02 -13.10 -15.02
C PRO A 115 -0.67 -13.31 -15.71
N ASP A 116 -0.33 -12.50 -16.73
CA ASP A 116 0.98 -12.59 -17.38
C ASP A 116 2.09 -12.13 -16.43
N ALA A 117 1.97 -10.92 -15.89
CA ALA A 117 2.86 -10.41 -14.85
C ALA A 117 2.85 -11.29 -13.59
N ASP A 118 1.65 -11.71 -13.16
CA ASP A 118 1.42 -12.36 -11.88
C ASP A 118 1.97 -13.80 -11.87
N GLN A 119 1.70 -14.59 -12.93
CA GLN A 119 1.88 -16.04 -12.93
C GLN A 119 2.66 -16.62 -14.12
N ALA A 120 2.81 -15.90 -15.25
CA ALA A 120 3.34 -16.50 -16.48
C ALA A 120 4.73 -15.99 -16.90
N LYS A 121 5.06 -14.72 -16.61
CA LYS A 121 6.33 -14.11 -17.00
C LYS A 121 7.50 -14.92 -16.46
N HIS A 122 8.37 -15.37 -17.36
CA HIS A 122 9.63 -16.01 -16.97
C HIS A 122 10.69 -14.95 -16.72
N TYR A 123 11.37 -15.09 -15.59
CA TYR A 123 12.54 -14.31 -15.20
C TYR A 123 13.83 -15.12 -15.43
N ASP A 124 14.97 -14.45 -15.29
CA ASP A 124 16.26 -15.13 -15.34
C ASP A 124 16.32 -16.24 -14.27
N GLY A 125 16.70 -17.44 -14.71
CA GLY A 125 16.70 -18.66 -13.89
C GLY A 125 15.41 -19.48 -13.96
N ASP A 126 14.35 -18.97 -14.60
CA ASP A 126 13.15 -19.76 -14.87
C ASP A 126 13.34 -20.65 -16.08
N SER A 127 13.02 -21.94 -15.91
CA SER A 127 13.08 -22.93 -16.98
C SER A 127 11.84 -22.84 -17.86
N TRP A 128 12.05 -22.89 -19.17
CA TRP A 128 10.96 -22.99 -20.15
C TRP A 128 10.48 -24.43 -20.37
N ASN A 129 11.16 -25.40 -19.73
CA ASN A 129 10.98 -26.83 -19.99
C ASN A 129 10.54 -27.59 -18.74
N ASP A 130 10.12 -26.90 -17.67
CA ASP A 130 9.61 -27.59 -16.47
C ASP A 130 8.34 -28.36 -16.83
N THR A 131 8.30 -29.64 -16.46
CA THR A 131 7.12 -30.47 -16.61
C THR A 131 6.08 -30.15 -15.53
N GLY A 132 4.80 -30.32 -15.83
CA GLY A 132 3.71 -30.11 -14.88
C GLY A 132 3.13 -28.69 -14.94
N ASN A 133 2.28 -28.36 -13.98
CA ASN A 133 1.65 -27.04 -13.87
C ASN A 133 2.45 -26.18 -12.91
N ASN A 134 3.29 -25.27 -13.40
CA ASN A 134 4.23 -24.51 -12.57
C ASN A 134 3.87 -23.01 -12.54
N LEU A 135 4.06 -22.40 -11.36
CA LEU A 135 3.93 -20.96 -11.18
C LEU A 135 5.21 -20.25 -11.64
N TYR A 136 5.07 -19.17 -12.39
CA TYR A 136 6.14 -18.22 -12.72
C TYR A 136 5.73 -16.81 -12.27
N GLY A 137 6.12 -15.79 -13.03
CA GLY A 137 5.73 -14.42 -12.80
C GLY A 137 6.21 -13.88 -11.47
N ASN A 138 5.60 -12.78 -11.05
CA ASN A 138 5.96 -12.11 -9.82
C ASN A 138 5.73 -12.99 -8.60
N PHE A 139 4.68 -13.83 -8.59
CA PHE A 139 4.41 -14.67 -7.44
C PHE A 139 5.50 -15.73 -7.20
N LYS A 140 6.07 -16.35 -8.24
CA LYS A 140 7.24 -17.24 -8.06
C LYS A 140 8.40 -16.49 -7.43
N GLN A 141 8.72 -15.29 -7.92
CA GLN A 141 9.86 -14.51 -7.43
C GLN A 141 9.66 -14.04 -5.98
N LEU A 142 8.43 -13.66 -5.61
CA LEU A 142 8.07 -13.31 -4.23
C LEU A 142 8.11 -14.54 -3.31
N TYR A 143 7.72 -15.72 -3.79
CA TYR A 143 7.86 -16.97 -3.04
C TYR A 143 9.34 -17.29 -2.78
N LEU A 144 10.23 -17.13 -3.76
CA LEU A 144 11.67 -17.31 -3.58
C LEU A 144 12.25 -16.31 -2.55
N LEU A 145 11.76 -15.06 -2.54
CA LEU A 145 12.12 -14.08 -1.52
C LEU A 145 11.66 -14.52 -0.13
N LYS A 146 10.46 -15.08 0.00
CA LYS A 146 9.95 -15.64 1.26
C LYS A 146 10.80 -16.80 1.77
N GLN A 147 11.25 -17.69 0.88
CA GLN A 147 12.14 -18.81 1.27
C GLN A 147 13.45 -18.29 1.87
N LYS A 148 14.04 -17.26 1.26
CA LYS A 148 15.28 -16.63 1.73
C LYS A 148 15.08 -15.80 3.00
N ASN A 149 13.90 -15.19 3.17
CA ASN A 149 13.60 -14.25 4.26
C ASN A 149 12.38 -14.75 5.04
N ARG A 150 12.62 -15.63 6.01
CA ARG A 150 11.53 -16.31 6.72
C ARG A 150 10.60 -15.39 7.52
N SER A 151 10.99 -14.15 7.80
CA SER A 151 10.12 -13.15 8.43
C SER A 151 9.40 -12.21 7.45
N LEU A 152 9.58 -12.40 6.13
CA LEU A 152 8.90 -11.63 5.09
C LEU A 152 7.58 -12.31 4.71
N LYS A 153 6.46 -11.61 4.87
CA LYS A 153 5.13 -12.07 4.46
C LYS A 153 4.72 -11.38 3.16
N VAL A 154 3.98 -12.07 2.31
CA VAL A 154 3.42 -11.52 1.07
C VAL A 154 1.91 -11.69 1.10
N LEU A 155 1.16 -10.59 1.08
CA LEU A 155 -0.30 -10.60 1.07
C LEU A 155 -0.81 -10.19 -0.31
N LEU A 156 -1.92 -10.78 -0.74
CA LEU A 156 -2.64 -10.28 -1.92
C LEU A 156 -3.47 -9.06 -1.50
N SER A 157 -3.20 -7.90 -2.09
CA SER A 157 -4.04 -6.71 -1.92
C SER A 157 -5.13 -6.69 -2.99
N ILE A 158 -6.38 -6.65 -2.54
CA ILE A 158 -7.59 -6.72 -3.37
C ILE A 158 -8.30 -5.38 -3.32
N GLY A 159 -8.49 -4.75 -4.48
CA GLY A 159 -9.09 -3.43 -4.60
C GLY A 159 -8.10 -2.36 -5.05
N GLY A 160 -7.88 -1.36 -4.21
CA GLY A 160 -7.25 -0.09 -4.57
C GLY A 160 -8.27 0.88 -5.17
N TRP A 161 -7.87 2.12 -5.41
CA TRP A 161 -8.75 3.16 -5.93
C TRP A 161 -9.56 2.71 -7.15
N THR A 162 -8.90 2.19 -8.19
CA THR A 162 -9.54 1.80 -9.47
C THR A 162 -10.59 0.72 -9.27
N TYR A 163 -10.25 -0.35 -8.55
CA TYR A 163 -11.13 -1.50 -8.31
C TYR A 163 -12.03 -1.33 -7.10
N SER A 164 -12.12 -0.10 -6.57
CA SER A 164 -13.16 0.32 -5.63
C SER A 164 -14.29 1.08 -6.30
N GLN A 165 -14.08 1.58 -7.52
CA GLN A 165 -15.08 2.32 -8.27
C GLN A 165 -16.09 1.39 -8.96
N ASN A 166 -17.08 1.98 -9.63
CA ASN A 166 -17.99 1.29 -10.55
C ASN A 166 -18.68 0.04 -9.98
N GLY A 167 -18.90 0.02 -8.66
CA GLY A 167 -19.62 -1.05 -7.97
C GLY A 167 -18.82 -2.33 -7.74
N HIS A 168 -17.50 -2.32 -7.95
CA HIS A 168 -16.65 -3.50 -7.73
C HIS A 168 -16.73 -4.07 -6.31
N PHE A 169 -17.05 -3.24 -5.29
CA PHE A 169 -17.33 -3.69 -3.92
C PHE A 169 -18.82 -3.77 -3.53
N ASN A 170 -19.76 -3.59 -4.46
CA ASN A 170 -21.20 -3.67 -4.14
C ASN A 170 -21.61 -5.06 -3.62
N PHE A 171 -20.84 -6.11 -3.93
CA PHE A 171 -21.07 -7.47 -3.45
C PHE A 171 -21.06 -7.58 -1.92
N ILE A 172 -20.41 -6.65 -1.22
CA ILE A 172 -20.16 -6.72 0.22
C ILE A 172 -21.44 -6.77 1.07
N THR A 173 -22.55 -6.25 0.56
CA THR A 173 -23.86 -6.32 1.23
C THR A 173 -24.60 -7.63 1.01
N ASN A 174 -24.10 -8.52 0.14
CA ASN A 174 -24.70 -9.81 -0.18
C ASN A 174 -23.88 -10.97 0.43
N PRO A 175 -24.42 -11.72 1.41
CA PRO A 175 -23.70 -12.81 2.07
C PRO A 175 -23.18 -13.90 1.12
N SER A 176 -23.97 -14.28 0.11
CA SER A 176 -23.54 -15.30 -0.86
C SER A 176 -22.38 -14.81 -1.73
N ALA A 177 -22.40 -13.54 -2.11
CA ALA A 177 -21.32 -12.95 -2.90
C ALA A 177 -20.04 -12.73 -2.06
N ARG A 178 -20.18 -12.40 -0.77
CA ARG A 178 -19.03 -12.43 0.17
C ARG A 178 -18.43 -13.83 0.31
N ALA A 179 -19.26 -14.88 0.36
CA ALA A 179 -18.76 -16.25 0.37
C ALA A 179 -17.96 -16.59 -0.91
N THR A 180 -18.42 -16.12 -2.08
CA THR A 180 -17.67 -16.24 -3.35
C THR A 180 -16.34 -15.50 -3.29
N PHE A 181 -16.32 -14.27 -2.79
CA PHE A 181 -15.09 -13.50 -2.56
C PHE A 181 -14.10 -14.30 -1.70
N ILE A 182 -14.55 -14.79 -0.55
CA ILE A 182 -13.70 -15.48 0.42
C ILE A 182 -13.12 -16.77 -0.19
N SER A 183 -13.95 -17.57 -0.86
CA SER A 183 -13.52 -18.81 -1.50
C SER A 183 -12.46 -18.58 -2.58
N THR A 184 -12.67 -17.58 -3.44
CA THR A 184 -11.76 -17.23 -4.53
C THR A 184 -10.47 -16.58 -4.02
N ALA A 185 -10.55 -15.73 -2.98
CA ALA A 185 -9.38 -15.16 -2.31
C ALA A 185 -8.49 -16.24 -1.67
N ILE A 186 -9.08 -17.20 -0.94
CA ILE A 186 -8.33 -18.31 -0.31
C ILE A 186 -7.71 -19.22 -1.38
N THR A 187 -8.41 -19.44 -2.49
CA THR A 187 -7.86 -20.21 -3.63
C THR A 187 -6.61 -19.52 -4.20
N LEU A 188 -6.67 -18.21 -4.46
CA LEU A 188 -5.50 -17.46 -4.93
C LEU A 188 -4.37 -17.43 -3.90
N LEU A 189 -4.69 -17.32 -2.61
CA LEU A 189 -3.71 -17.38 -1.53
C LEU A 189 -2.98 -18.72 -1.49
N GLU A 190 -3.72 -19.83 -1.56
CA GLU A 190 -3.13 -21.18 -1.53
C GLU A 190 -2.31 -21.43 -2.79
N ASP A 191 -2.87 -21.14 -3.97
CA ASP A 191 -2.22 -21.40 -5.26
C ASP A 191 -0.90 -20.65 -5.37
N ASN A 192 -0.88 -19.36 -5.01
CA ASN A 192 0.27 -18.48 -5.22
C ASN A 192 1.23 -18.42 -4.02
N GLY A 193 0.98 -19.21 -2.97
CA GLY A 193 1.86 -19.28 -1.81
C GLY A 193 1.90 -17.99 -0.98
N LEU A 194 0.74 -17.40 -0.65
CA LEU A 194 0.61 -16.11 0.04
C LEU A 194 0.34 -16.27 1.55
N ASP A 195 0.66 -15.25 2.34
CA ASP A 195 0.58 -15.23 3.80
C ASP A 195 -0.70 -14.59 4.35
N GLY A 196 -1.54 -14.04 3.48
CA GLY A 196 -2.77 -13.37 3.89
C GLY A 196 -3.39 -12.54 2.78
N ILE A 197 -4.45 -11.81 3.17
CA ILE A 197 -5.24 -10.96 2.29
C ILE A 197 -5.29 -9.55 2.85
N ASP A 198 -5.01 -8.57 2.02
CA ASP A 198 -5.23 -7.16 2.28
C ASP A 198 -6.47 -6.69 1.50
N ILE A 199 -7.38 -5.98 2.16
CA ILE A 199 -8.58 -5.41 1.52
C ILE A 199 -8.44 -3.90 1.44
N ASP A 200 -8.46 -3.39 0.22
CA ASP A 200 -8.33 -1.97 -0.06
C ASP A 200 -9.59 -1.44 -0.74
N TYR A 201 -10.64 -1.22 0.08
CA TYR A 201 -11.92 -0.70 -0.37
C TYR A 201 -12.00 0.82 -0.15
N GLU A 202 -11.98 1.58 -1.25
CA GLU A 202 -11.93 3.04 -1.29
C GLU A 202 -13.20 3.68 -1.92
N TYR A 203 -14.24 4.03 -1.16
CA TYR A 203 -14.40 3.84 0.28
C TYR A 203 -15.81 3.35 0.60
N PRO A 204 -15.98 2.52 1.65
CA PRO A 204 -17.31 2.14 2.12
C PRO A 204 -18.09 3.38 2.58
N SER A 205 -19.37 3.42 2.20
CA SER A 205 -20.34 4.34 2.79
C SER A 205 -20.85 3.81 4.14
N ALA A 206 -21.48 4.69 4.93
CA ALA A 206 -22.10 4.31 6.19
C ALA A 206 -23.25 3.29 5.98
N GLY A 207 -23.73 2.71 7.09
CA GLY A 207 -24.88 1.81 7.07
C GLY A 207 -24.53 0.43 6.49
N ALA A 208 -25.26 -0.01 5.46
CA ALA A 208 -25.17 -1.37 4.93
C ALA A 208 -23.76 -1.72 4.41
N GLN A 209 -23.08 -0.77 3.76
CA GLN A 209 -21.72 -0.98 3.24
C GLN A 209 -20.70 -1.16 4.37
N ALA A 210 -20.73 -0.27 5.38
CA ALA A 210 -19.89 -0.40 6.57
C ALA A 210 -20.13 -1.71 7.34
N GLN A 211 -21.40 -2.12 7.51
CA GLN A 211 -21.74 -3.38 8.17
C GLN A 211 -21.33 -4.60 7.34
N GLY A 212 -21.53 -4.54 6.01
CA GLY A 212 -21.06 -5.56 5.09
C GLY A 212 -19.54 -5.74 5.17
N TYR A 213 -18.79 -4.64 5.35
CA TYR A 213 -17.34 -4.71 5.47
C TYR A 213 -16.89 -5.43 6.75
N VAL A 214 -17.54 -5.14 7.87
CA VAL A 214 -17.34 -5.91 9.11
C VAL A 214 -17.63 -7.39 8.89
N SER A 215 -18.77 -7.71 8.26
CA SER A 215 -19.15 -9.10 7.97
C SER A 215 -18.12 -9.81 7.09
N LEU A 216 -17.66 -9.15 6.02
CA LEU A 216 -16.64 -9.70 5.12
C LEU A 216 -15.36 -10.04 5.88
N LEU A 217 -14.86 -9.13 6.72
CA LEU A 217 -13.64 -9.34 7.49
C LEU A 217 -13.78 -10.47 8.52
N ALA A 218 -14.92 -10.55 9.21
CA ALA A 218 -15.21 -11.62 10.17
C ALA A 218 -15.34 -13.00 9.51
N GLU A 219 -16.06 -13.07 8.39
CA GLU A 219 -16.23 -14.30 7.60
C GLU A 219 -14.89 -14.74 7.00
N LEU A 220 -14.08 -13.82 6.49
CA LEU A 220 -12.74 -14.10 5.97
C LEU A 220 -11.81 -14.62 7.07
N ARG A 221 -11.83 -14.03 8.27
CA ARG A 221 -11.06 -14.51 9.44
C ARG A 221 -11.39 -15.95 9.76
N THR A 222 -12.69 -16.24 9.85
CA THR A 222 -13.20 -17.59 10.14
C THR A 222 -12.74 -18.60 9.09
N ALA A 223 -12.84 -18.22 7.81
CA ALA A 223 -12.45 -19.10 6.70
C ALA A 223 -10.93 -19.34 6.64
N LEU A 224 -10.11 -18.33 6.89
CA LEU A 224 -8.64 -18.47 6.94
C LEU A 224 -8.17 -19.30 8.13
N ASP A 225 -8.81 -19.18 9.29
CA ASP A 225 -8.51 -20.01 10.46
C ASP A 225 -8.86 -21.47 10.20
N ALA A 226 -10.02 -21.72 9.57
CA ALA A 226 -10.40 -23.06 9.13
C ALA A 226 -9.44 -23.62 8.07
N HIS A 227 -8.97 -22.78 7.14
CA HIS A 227 -7.98 -23.17 6.12
C HIS A 227 -6.64 -23.57 6.76
N ALA A 228 -6.11 -22.77 7.68
CA ALA A 228 -4.89 -23.10 8.42
C ALA A 228 -5.06 -24.41 9.22
N ALA A 229 -6.15 -24.56 9.96
CA ALA A 229 -6.42 -25.74 10.77
C ALA A 229 -6.50 -27.03 9.93
N LYS A 230 -7.14 -27.00 8.75
CA LYS A 230 -7.19 -28.15 7.83
C LYS A 230 -5.82 -28.62 7.37
N LYS A 231 -4.83 -27.72 7.33
CA LYS A 231 -3.45 -28.01 6.95
C LYS A 231 -2.53 -28.30 8.15
N GLY A 232 -3.08 -28.29 9.37
CA GLY A 232 -2.30 -28.43 10.60
C GLY A 232 -1.43 -27.21 10.93
N GLU A 233 -1.69 -26.06 10.32
CA GLU A 233 -0.99 -24.81 10.63
C GLU A 233 -1.65 -24.11 11.82
N THR A 234 -0.81 -23.53 12.69
CA THR A 234 -1.28 -22.75 13.85
C THR A 234 -0.79 -21.31 13.84
N ASN A 235 0.14 -20.97 12.93
CA ASN A 235 0.41 -19.59 12.58
C ASN A 235 -0.78 -19.06 11.77
N PRO A 236 -1.43 -17.96 12.17
CA PRO A 236 -2.60 -17.46 11.46
C PRO A 236 -2.20 -16.74 10.18
N TYR A 237 -2.90 -17.03 9.07
CA TYR A 237 -2.89 -16.15 7.89
C TYR A 237 -3.36 -14.75 8.27
N GLN A 238 -2.78 -13.73 7.66
CA GLN A 238 -3.05 -12.35 8.01
C GLN A 238 -4.24 -11.78 7.23
N ILE A 239 -4.96 -10.85 7.87
CA ILE A 239 -5.98 -10.02 7.22
C ILE A 239 -5.66 -8.58 7.52
N THR A 240 -5.55 -7.75 6.50
CA THR A 240 -5.20 -6.34 6.66
C THR A 240 -6.15 -5.49 5.85
N ALA A 241 -6.20 -4.20 6.15
CA ALA A 241 -7.01 -3.28 5.37
C ALA A 241 -6.31 -1.95 5.21
N ALA A 242 -6.23 -1.47 3.98
CA ALA A 242 -5.95 -0.08 3.67
C ALA A 242 -7.16 0.77 4.06
N VAL A 243 -6.94 1.81 4.88
CA VAL A 243 -8.03 2.61 5.47
C VAL A 243 -7.77 4.11 5.37
N PRO A 244 -8.82 4.93 5.20
CA PRO A 244 -8.69 6.37 4.97
C PRO A 244 -8.17 7.15 6.18
N ALA A 245 -7.32 8.15 5.94
CA ALA A 245 -7.00 9.17 6.94
C ALA A 245 -7.95 10.40 6.89
N GLY A 246 -8.84 10.50 5.90
CA GLY A 246 -9.78 11.60 5.76
C GLY A 246 -11.10 11.38 6.52
N LYS A 247 -11.54 12.39 7.29
CA LYS A 247 -12.72 12.30 8.16
C LYS A 247 -14.01 11.88 7.50
N SER A 248 -14.27 12.36 6.28
CA SER A 248 -15.49 11.99 5.54
C SER A 248 -15.61 10.49 5.29
N ASN A 249 -14.48 9.78 5.28
CA ASN A 249 -14.40 8.37 4.91
C ASN A 249 -14.21 7.51 6.17
N TYR A 250 -13.27 7.86 7.07
CA TYR A 250 -13.07 7.06 8.29
C TYR A 250 -14.29 7.12 9.23
N ALA A 251 -15.11 8.18 9.17
CA ALA A 251 -16.32 8.29 9.98
C ALA A 251 -17.43 7.31 9.57
N ASN A 252 -17.31 6.68 8.39
CA ASN A 252 -18.24 5.64 7.95
C ASN A 252 -17.86 4.25 8.50
N LEU A 253 -16.63 4.07 9.02
CA LEU A 253 -16.12 2.77 9.43
C LEU A 253 -16.61 2.35 10.82
N LEU A 254 -16.91 1.07 10.98
CA LEU A 254 -17.24 0.46 12.27
C LEU A 254 -15.96 -0.06 12.94
N ILE A 255 -15.12 0.88 13.38
CA ILE A 255 -13.70 0.63 13.73
C ILE A 255 -13.52 -0.49 14.76
N SER A 256 -14.21 -0.41 15.90
CA SER A 256 -14.12 -1.44 16.96
C SER A 256 -14.57 -2.84 16.53
N GLN A 257 -15.44 -2.94 15.52
CA GLN A 257 -15.91 -4.23 15.01
C GLN A 257 -14.91 -4.81 14.01
N MET A 258 -14.39 -3.98 13.10
CA MET A 258 -13.34 -4.38 12.15
C MET A 258 -12.05 -4.78 12.88
N ASP A 259 -11.69 -4.12 13.99
CA ASP A 259 -10.47 -4.41 14.76
C ASP A 259 -10.42 -5.87 15.26
N LYS A 260 -11.57 -6.51 15.47
CA LYS A 260 -11.62 -7.89 15.96
C LYS A 260 -11.11 -8.91 14.94
N SER A 261 -11.16 -8.58 13.65
CA SER A 261 -10.81 -9.49 12.55
C SER A 261 -9.45 -9.17 11.93
N LEU A 262 -9.07 -7.89 11.95
CA LEU A 262 -7.85 -7.42 11.30
C LEU A 262 -6.61 -7.86 12.08
N THR A 263 -5.51 -8.10 11.38
CA THR A 263 -4.15 -8.21 11.93
C THR A 263 -3.56 -6.82 12.12
N PHE A 264 -3.70 -5.94 11.12
CA PHE A 264 -3.35 -4.52 11.22
C PHE A 264 -4.15 -3.64 10.27
N TRP A 265 -4.15 -2.35 10.58
CA TRP A 265 -4.74 -1.26 9.80
C TRP A 265 -3.62 -0.54 9.05
N ASN A 266 -3.71 -0.46 7.73
CA ASN A 266 -2.78 0.30 6.90
C ASN A 266 -3.39 1.69 6.67
N LEU A 267 -3.08 2.64 7.55
CA LEU A 267 -3.66 4.00 7.48
C LEU A 267 -3.04 4.78 6.32
N MET A 268 -3.85 5.09 5.31
CA MET A 268 -3.46 5.83 4.12
C MET A 268 -3.44 7.33 4.42
N VAL A 269 -2.29 7.82 4.86
CA VAL A 269 -2.06 9.25 5.15
C VAL A 269 -1.59 9.95 3.87
N GLY A 270 -2.52 10.61 3.18
CA GLY A 270 -2.24 11.28 1.92
C GLY A 270 -3.33 12.22 1.41
N LEU A 271 -4.17 12.77 2.29
CA LEU A 271 -5.23 13.70 1.95
C LEU A 271 -5.33 14.83 2.99
N PRO A 272 -5.57 16.11 2.59
CA PRO A 272 -6.27 16.56 1.37
C PRO A 272 -5.46 17.56 0.52
N LEU A 273 -5.47 17.42 -0.81
CA LEU A 273 -4.77 18.38 -1.69
C LEU A 273 -5.52 19.70 -1.89
N THR A 274 -6.60 19.95 -1.16
CA THR A 274 -7.37 21.18 -1.27
C THR A 274 -8.07 21.49 0.05
N ARG A 275 -7.72 22.62 0.68
CA ARG A 275 -8.55 23.24 1.73
C ARG A 275 -9.41 24.32 1.07
N ASP A 276 -10.72 24.12 1.03
CA ASP A 276 -11.65 25.24 0.87
C ASP A 276 -11.49 26.19 2.07
N ARG A 277 -11.58 27.51 1.85
CA ARG A 277 -11.52 28.47 2.96
C ARG A 277 -12.59 28.09 4.02
N PRO A 278 -12.25 28.20 5.32
CA PRO A 278 -13.13 27.78 6.42
C PRO A 278 -14.45 28.59 6.52
N ASP A 279 -14.62 29.63 5.71
CA ASP A 279 -15.73 30.59 5.79
C ASP A 279 -16.89 30.27 4.82
N SER A 280 -16.84 29.14 4.10
CA SER A 280 -17.85 28.79 3.08
C SER A 280 -18.83 27.71 3.57
N PRO A 281 -20.12 28.03 3.82
CA PRO A 281 -21.14 27.03 4.18
C PRO A 281 -21.61 26.19 2.97
N ILE A 282 -20.82 26.10 1.89
CA ILE A 282 -21.26 25.53 0.61
C ILE A 282 -20.38 24.35 0.17
N SER A 283 -20.12 23.38 1.05
CA SER A 283 -19.29 22.21 0.72
C SER A 283 -20.03 21.04 0.06
N LYS A 284 -21.35 21.13 -0.20
CA LYS A 284 -22.10 20.01 -0.84
C LYS A 284 -23.02 20.40 -1.99
N ARG A 285 -23.43 21.67 -2.13
CA ARG A 285 -24.41 22.07 -3.15
C ARG A 285 -23.80 22.44 -4.51
N HIS A 286 -22.53 22.83 -4.59
CA HIS A 286 -21.94 23.30 -5.86
C HIS A 286 -21.43 22.19 -6.79
N MET A 287 -21.02 21.02 -6.29
CA MET A 287 -20.73 19.89 -7.18
C MET A 287 -21.99 19.33 -7.87
N ILE A 288 -23.16 19.45 -7.21
CA ILE A 288 -24.45 19.01 -7.77
C ILE A 288 -25.06 20.07 -8.70
N MET A 289 -24.88 21.37 -8.42
CA MET A 289 -25.46 22.44 -9.25
C MET A 289 -24.73 22.65 -10.59
N LEU A 290 -23.44 22.30 -10.69
CA LEU A 290 -22.75 22.26 -12.01
C LEU A 290 -23.24 21.08 -12.87
N ALA A 291 -23.68 19.98 -12.26
CA ALA A 291 -24.27 18.85 -12.97
C ALA A 291 -25.76 19.07 -13.34
N LEU A 292 -26.56 19.74 -12.49
CA LEU A 292 -27.97 20.02 -12.77
C LEU A 292 -28.21 21.25 -13.67
N GLY A 293 -27.30 22.24 -13.66
CA GLY A 293 -27.35 23.35 -14.63
C GLY A 293 -27.11 22.92 -16.07
N LEU A 294 -26.54 21.73 -16.29
CA LEU A 294 -26.23 21.16 -17.60
C LEU A 294 -27.36 20.29 -18.19
N LEU A 295 -28.41 19.97 -17.41
CA LEU A 295 -29.55 19.16 -17.88
C LEU A 295 -30.74 20.00 -18.38
N LEU A 296 -30.75 21.32 -18.12
CA LEU A 296 -31.85 22.24 -18.47
C LEU A 296 -31.60 23.08 -19.74
N LEU A 297 -30.48 22.85 -20.44
CA LEU A 297 -30.10 23.65 -21.63
C LEU A 297 -30.02 22.85 -22.94
N THR A 298 -30.44 21.58 -22.98
CA THR A 298 -30.39 20.76 -24.21
C THR A 298 -31.74 20.28 -24.78
N THR A 299 -32.88 20.73 -24.25
CA THR A 299 -34.18 20.44 -24.89
C THR A 299 -34.75 21.67 -25.58
N LYS A 300 -34.59 21.76 -26.90
CA LYS A 300 -35.45 22.61 -27.74
C LYS A 300 -36.84 21.97 -27.83
N PRO A 301 -37.95 22.70 -27.66
CA PRO A 301 -39.28 22.14 -27.86
C PRO A 301 -39.66 22.21 -29.33
N THR A 302 -40.08 21.08 -29.91
CA THR A 302 -40.87 21.04 -31.15
C THR A 302 -42.35 21.15 -30.78
N PHE A 303 -43.03 22.17 -31.32
CA PHE A 303 -44.47 22.38 -31.22
C PHE A 303 -45.21 21.51 -32.26
N THR A 304 -46.27 20.79 -31.84
CA THR A 304 -47.54 20.62 -32.58
C THR A 304 -48.67 20.13 -31.64
N ASP A 305 -49.70 20.96 -31.51
CA ASP A 305 -51.14 20.84 -31.15
C ASP A 305 -51.77 19.69 -30.30
N GLN A 306 -52.31 20.12 -29.13
CA GLN A 306 -53.65 19.92 -28.49
C GLN A 306 -54.19 18.51 -28.07
N PRO A 307 -55.13 18.41 -27.09
CA PRO A 307 -55.43 19.25 -25.90
C PRO A 307 -55.44 18.47 -24.54
N THR A 308 -55.36 19.23 -23.45
CA THR A 308 -55.42 18.85 -22.01
C THR A 308 -56.81 18.33 -21.54
N PRO A 309 -56.96 17.63 -20.40
CA PRO A 309 -57.09 18.27 -19.05
C PRO A 309 -56.42 17.43 -17.92
N THR A 310 -56.15 17.83 -16.67
CA THR A 310 -56.78 18.78 -15.73
C THR A 310 -55.87 18.94 -14.48
N LEU A 311 -56.06 20.05 -13.76
CA LEU A 311 -55.75 20.35 -12.33
C LEU A 311 -54.56 21.29 -11.99
N ILE A 312 -54.91 22.58 -12.07
CA ILE A 312 -54.59 23.75 -11.21
C ILE A 312 -55.27 23.55 -9.80
N PRO A 313 -55.05 24.32 -8.69
CA PRO A 313 -54.15 25.46 -8.35
C PRO A 313 -53.30 25.23 -7.04
N ILE A 314 -52.42 26.13 -6.54
CA ILE A 314 -52.75 27.30 -5.69
C ILE A 314 -51.48 28.13 -5.33
N LEU A 315 -51.60 29.43 -5.66
CA LEU A 315 -51.06 30.69 -5.05
C LEU A 315 -49.53 30.90 -4.95
N GLN A 316 -48.93 31.86 -5.68
CA GLN A 316 -49.05 33.34 -5.64
C GLN A 316 -48.67 33.99 -4.30
N SER A 317 -47.61 34.80 -4.34
CA SER A 317 -47.61 36.12 -3.69
C SER A 317 -46.78 37.11 -4.52
N ASN A 318 -47.46 38.15 -4.98
CA ASN A 318 -46.95 39.34 -5.66
C ASN A 318 -45.98 40.13 -4.79
N THR A 319 -45.01 40.82 -5.41
CA THR A 319 -44.82 42.26 -5.17
C THR A 319 -44.00 42.91 -6.29
N THR A 320 -44.41 44.14 -6.56
CA THR A 320 -44.19 44.98 -7.72
C THR A 320 -42.82 45.67 -7.73
N TYR A 321 -42.31 45.87 -8.94
CA TYR A 321 -41.13 46.67 -9.27
C TYR A 321 -41.44 48.17 -9.06
N THR A 322 -40.68 48.85 -8.20
CA THR A 322 -40.57 50.32 -8.21
C THR A 322 -39.11 50.72 -8.42
N ARG A 323 -38.94 51.66 -9.36
CA ARG A 323 -37.68 52.26 -9.79
C ARG A 323 -37.54 53.56 -9.00
N ASP A 324 -36.55 53.66 -8.10
CA ASP A 324 -35.72 54.86 -7.90
C ASP A 324 -34.70 54.79 -6.75
N ARG A 325 -33.56 55.43 -7.03
CA ARG A 325 -32.37 55.84 -6.23
C ARG A 325 -31.18 54.88 -6.04
N PRO A 326 -29.93 55.40 -6.14
CA PRO A 326 -28.75 54.62 -6.45
C PRO A 326 -27.82 54.52 -5.24
N ASP A 327 -28.19 53.78 -4.19
CA ASP A 327 -27.29 53.56 -3.05
C ASP A 327 -27.57 52.19 -2.41
N SER A 328 -26.97 51.11 -2.97
CA SER A 328 -26.88 49.80 -2.31
C SER A 328 -25.89 48.86 -3.04
N PRO A 329 -25.00 48.14 -2.33
CA PRO A 329 -23.86 47.44 -2.92
C PRO A 329 -24.26 46.07 -3.48
N ILE A 330 -24.79 46.05 -4.71
CA ILE A 330 -24.92 44.81 -5.50
C ILE A 330 -23.69 44.66 -6.40
N SER A 331 -22.53 44.54 -5.75
CA SER A 331 -21.30 44.01 -6.35
C SER A 331 -20.70 42.97 -5.40
N LYS A 332 -21.52 42.01 -4.95
CA LYS A 332 -20.97 40.80 -4.32
C LYS A 332 -20.67 39.80 -5.42
N GLY A 333 -19.42 39.87 -5.86
CA GLY A 333 -18.84 39.03 -6.88
C GLY A 333 -18.96 37.54 -6.58
N ILE A 334 -18.95 36.77 -7.67
CA ILE A 334 -18.62 35.36 -7.69
C ILE A 334 -17.26 35.22 -6.98
N ARG A 335 -17.23 34.76 -5.72
CA ARG A 335 -15.96 34.38 -5.08
C ARG A 335 -15.53 33.07 -5.72
N LEU A 336 -14.51 33.11 -6.58
CA LEU A 336 -13.82 31.90 -7.01
C LEU A 336 -13.26 31.21 -5.75
N CYS A 337 -13.65 29.95 -5.51
CA CYS A 337 -12.95 29.08 -4.59
C CYS A 337 -11.60 28.77 -5.22
N TRP A 338 -10.52 29.30 -4.65
CA TRP A 338 -9.17 28.98 -5.08
C TRP A 338 -8.74 27.67 -4.41
N LEU A 339 -8.30 26.70 -5.21
CA LEU A 339 -7.58 25.53 -4.69
C LEU A 339 -6.22 26.01 -4.15
N LEU A 340 -5.85 25.56 -2.96
CA LEU A 340 -4.59 25.91 -2.30
C LEU A 340 -3.65 24.71 -2.33
N SER A 341 -2.36 24.96 -2.59
CA SER A 341 -1.30 23.97 -2.36
C SER A 341 -1.26 23.61 -0.87
N ASP A 342 -0.96 22.38 -0.50
CA ASP A 342 -0.81 21.99 0.92
C ASP A 342 0.13 20.80 1.05
N ASP A 343 0.47 20.46 2.29
CA ASP A 343 1.36 19.35 2.59
C ASP A 343 0.70 18.01 2.28
N GLN A 344 1.45 17.12 1.64
CA GLN A 344 1.11 15.71 1.58
C GLN A 344 1.57 15.01 2.86
N ALA A 345 0.71 14.15 3.41
CA ALA A 345 1.04 13.21 4.48
C ALA A 345 1.64 13.87 5.74
N ASN A 346 1.27 15.11 6.07
CA ASN A 346 1.76 15.79 7.26
C ASN A 346 1.36 15.04 8.55
N LEU A 347 2.25 15.05 9.55
CA LEU A 347 1.94 14.51 10.88
C LEU A 347 0.87 15.36 11.57
N TYR A 348 1.02 16.69 11.52
CA TYR A 348 0.18 17.63 12.26
C TYR A 348 -0.44 18.68 11.35
N GLY A 349 -1.74 18.89 11.50
CA GLY A 349 -2.50 19.91 10.78
C GLY A 349 -2.59 21.23 11.54
N PRO A 350 -3.07 22.31 10.91
CA PRO A 350 -3.54 23.48 11.65
C PRO A 350 -4.71 23.08 12.57
N THR A 351 -5.03 23.91 13.58
CA THR A 351 -6.20 23.71 14.45
C THR A 351 -7.47 23.45 13.62
N ASN A 352 -8.21 22.39 13.95
CA ASN A 352 -9.41 21.90 13.24
C ASN A 352 -9.14 21.36 11.82
N SER A 353 -7.93 20.87 11.54
CA SER A 353 -7.66 20.05 10.37
C SER A 353 -8.40 18.72 10.48
N ASP A 354 -9.11 18.33 9.41
CA ASP A 354 -9.86 17.07 9.35
C ASP A 354 -9.05 15.95 8.64
N THR A 355 -7.76 16.18 8.44
CA THR A 355 -6.99 15.51 7.40
C THR A 355 -5.48 15.43 7.68
N ASP A 356 -5.04 15.53 8.93
CA ASP A 356 -3.67 15.21 9.32
C ASP A 356 -3.57 13.85 9.99
N THR A 357 -2.37 13.28 10.00
CA THR A 357 -2.10 11.93 10.46
C THR A 357 -2.43 11.72 11.95
N ASP A 358 -2.03 12.66 12.82
CA ASP A 358 -2.26 12.55 14.26
C ASP A 358 -3.75 12.63 14.61
N THR A 359 -4.51 13.50 13.94
CA THR A 359 -5.97 13.57 14.07
C THR A 359 -6.64 12.25 13.68
N ALA A 360 -6.26 11.66 12.54
CA ALA A 360 -6.80 10.38 12.09
C ALA A 360 -6.48 9.26 13.11
N ILE A 361 -5.22 9.10 13.51
CA ILE A 361 -4.81 8.07 14.47
C ILE A 361 -5.58 8.20 15.79
N LYS A 362 -5.72 9.41 16.33
CA LYS A 362 -6.52 9.67 17.54
C LYS A 362 -7.98 9.25 17.36
N TYR A 363 -8.57 9.50 16.19
CA TYR A 363 -9.93 9.06 15.90
C TYR A 363 -10.04 7.53 15.90
N TYR A 364 -9.12 6.82 15.23
CA TYR A 364 -9.14 5.35 15.21
C TYR A 364 -9.02 4.76 16.62
N VAL A 365 -8.07 5.24 17.42
CA VAL A 365 -7.89 4.77 18.81
C VAL A 365 -9.12 5.08 19.66
N ALA A 366 -9.68 6.29 19.57
CA ALA A 366 -10.88 6.67 20.31
C ALA A 366 -12.13 5.86 19.93
N ASN A 367 -12.16 5.27 18.73
CA ASN A 367 -13.26 4.44 18.23
C ASN A 367 -12.95 2.93 18.28
N GLY A 368 -11.95 2.53 19.07
CA GLY A 368 -11.71 1.15 19.45
C GLY A 368 -10.73 0.37 18.58
N ALA A 369 -9.91 1.05 17.75
CA ALA A 369 -8.76 0.39 17.14
C ALA A 369 -7.66 0.18 18.19
N THR A 370 -7.09 -1.03 18.23
CA THR A 370 -5.91 -1.29 19.04
C THR A 370 -4.70 -0.52 18.48
N THR A 371 -4.10 0.36 19.27
CA THR A 371 -3.00 1.25 18.83
C THR A 371 -1.84 0.49 18.18
N SER A 372 -1.45 -0.65 18.74
CA SER A 372 -0.35 -1.48 18.22
C SER A 372 -0.67 -2.16 16.89
N LYS A 373 -1.92 -2.10 16.40
CA LYS A 373 -2.34 -2.59 15.09
C LYS A 373 -2.38 -1.50 14.02
N ILE A 374 -2.24 -0.23 14.38
CA ILE A 374 -2.26 0.88 13.41
C ILE A 374 -0.87 1.02 12.78
N VAL A 375 -0.80 0.91 11.46
CA VAL A 375 0.41 1.08 10.64
C VAL A 375 0.30 2.39 9.89
N MET A 376 1.28 3.27 10.05
CA MET A 376 1.29 4.58 9.43
C MET A 376 1.79 4.47 7.98
N GLY A 377 0.94 4.84 7.01
CA GLY A 377 1.37 5.02 5.62
C GLY A 377 2.36 6.17 5.45
N MET A 378 3.22 6.09 4.45
CA MET A 378 4.19 7.12 4.08
C MET A 378 4.39 7.06 2.56
N PRO A 379 4.26 8.18 1.83
CA PRO A 379 4.40 8.18 0.37
C PRO A 379 5.87 8.09 -0.05
N LEU A 380 6.16 7.25 -1.04
CA LEU A 380 7.42 7.24 -1.79
C LEU A 380 7.31 8.10 -3.06
N TYR A 381 6.50 9.15 -3.02
CA TYR A 381 6.26 10.06 -4.13
C TYR A 381 5.92 11.45 -3.62
N GLY A 382 6.07 12.45 -4.49
CA GLY A 382 5.66 13.81 -4.24
C GLY A 382 4.46 14.23 -5.08
N ARG A 383 3.70 15.19 -4.57
CA ARG A 383 2.61 15.84 -5.30
C ARG A 383 2.92 17.28 -5.64
N ALA A 384 2.71 17.64 -6.90
CA ALA A 384 3.15 18.91 -7.45
C ALA A 384 2.02 19.93 -7.65
N PHE A 385 2.40 21.20 -7.55
CA PHE A 385 1.57 22.38 -7.72
C PHE A 385 2.37 23.43 -8.49
N GLU A 386 1.88 23.84 -9.66
CA GLU A 386 2.51 24.84 -10.51
C GLU A 386 1.87 26.21 -10.36
N SER A 387 2.54 27.25 -10.88
CA SER A 387 2.08 28.64 -10.83
C SER A 387 1.71 29.09 -9.41
N THR A 388 2.41 28.58 -8.39
CA THR A 388 2.12 28.85 -6.99
C THR A 388 3.22 29.69 -6.35
N ASN A 389 2.83 30.59 -5.44
CA ASN A 389 3.80 31.41 -4.69
C ASN A 389 4.36 30.69 -3.45
N GLY A 390 4.00 29.42 -3.24
CA GLY A 390 4.49 28.60 -2.13
C GLY A 390 3.41 27.70 -1.53
N ILE A 391 3.70 27.10 -0.38
CA ILE A 391 2.75 26.25 0.35
C ILE A 391 1.54 27.06 0.84
N ARG A 392 0.32 26.50 0.79
CA ARG A 392 -0.94 27.15 1.20
C ARG A 392 -1.29 28.39 0.39
N GLN A 393 -0.78 28.46 -0.84
CA GLN A 393 -1.11 29.53 -1.79
C GLN A 393 -1.93 28.95 -2.94
N PRO A 394 -2.70 29.79 -3.66
CA PRO A 394 -3.31 29.39 -4.91
C PRO A 394 -2.29 28.80 -5.87
N PHE A 395 -2.71 27.81 -6.65
CA PHE A 395 -1.90 27.19 -7.68
C PHE A 395 -2.72 27.07 -8.98
N ASN A 396 -2.02 26.87 -10.10
CA ASN A 396 -2.64 26.58 -11.39
C ASN A 396 -1.73 25.61 -12.15
N GLY A 397 -2.21 24.38 -12.33
CA GLY A 397 -1.44 23.26 -12.86
C GLY A 397 -0.84 22.39 -11.76
N ILE A 398 -0.63 21.13 -12.09
CA ILE A 398 -0.03 20.12 -11.20
C ILE A 398 1.25 19.52 -11.82
N GLY A 399 1.66 20.00 -12.99
CA GLY A 399 2.80 19.46 -13.70
C GLY A 399 2.57 18.06 -14.29
N PRO A 400 3.52 17.59 -15.13
CA PRO A 400 3.40 16.34 -15.89
C PRO A 400 3.58 15.07 -15.05
N GLY A 401 4.31 15.13 -13.94
CA GLY A 401 4.66 13.96 -13.12
C GLY A 401 5.67 13.00 -13.77
N THR A 402 6.00 11.91 -13.09
CA THR A 402 6.90 10.85 -13.60
C THR A 402 6.15 9.86 -14.47
N TRP A 403 4.98 9.40 -14.01
CA TRP A 403 4.15 8.41 -14.70
C TRP A 403 2.72 8.89 -14.95
N GLU A 404 2.24 9.80 -14.11
CA GLU A 404 0.92 10.41 -14.21
C GLU A 404 0.98 11.88 -13.77
N PRO A 405 0.13 12.76 -14.33
CA PRO A 405 0.10 14.18 -13.97
C PRO A 405 0.02 14.42 -12.47
N GLY A 406 0.81 15.37 -11.96
CA GLY A 406 0.78 15.73 -10.54
C GLY A 406 1.61 14.87 -9.60
N VAL A 407 2.15 13.73 -10.03
CA VAL A 407 2.83 12.76 -9.14
C VAL A 407 4.25 12.47 -9.62
N TYR A 408 5.23 12.73 -8.75
CA TYR A 408 6.65 12.48 -9.03
C TYR A 408 7.21 11.40 -8.11
N ASP A 409 7.95 10.44 -8.66
CA ASP A 409 8.63 9.42 -7.86
C ASP A 409 9.63 10.08 -6.90
N TYR A 410 9.71 9.63 -5.64
CA TYR A 410 10.66 10.17 -4.67
C TYR A 410 12.12 10.08 -5.15
N LYS A 411 12.49 9.01 -5.86
CA LYS A 411 13.83 8.87 -6.46
C LYS A 411 14.19 9.96 -7.48
N ALA A 412 13.21 10.70 -8.00
CA ALA A 412 13.42 11.83 -8.90
C ALA A 412 13.43 13.20 -8.18
N LEU A 413 13.25 13.23 -6.86
CA LEU A 413 13.14 14.45 -6.05
C LEU A 413 14.39 14.68 -5.18
N PRO A 414 14.74 15.95 -4.87
CA PRO A 414 14.15 17.17 -5.42
C PRO A 414 14.53 17.38 -6.88
N MET A 415 13.70 18.13 -7.62
CA MET A 415 14.01 18.52 -8.99
C MET A 415 15.16 19.52 -9.04
N SER A 416 15.90 19.51 -10.15
CA SER A 416 16.98 20.48 -10.38
C SER A 416 16.44 21.92 -10.35
N GLY A 417 17.07 22.77 -9.53
CA GLY A 417 16.68 24.16 -9.29
C GLY A 417 15.73 24.37 -8.10
N ALA A 418 15.16 23.30 -7.54
CA ALA A 418 14.29 23.39 -6.38
C ALA A 418 15.09 23.36 -5.07
N THR A 419 14.65 24.15 -4.08
CA THR A 419 15.17 24.13 -2.71
C THR A 419 14.22 23.34 -1.81
N VAL A 420 14.75 22.46 -0.97
CA VAL A 420 13.96 21.68 0.00
C VAL A 420 13.70 22.51 1.26
N VAL A 421 12.45 22.48 1.72
CA VAL A 421 11.98 23.06 2.97
C VAL A 421 11.37 21.95 3.82
N GLU A 422 11.83 21.83 5.06
CA GLU A 422 11.32 20.88 6.05
C GLU A 422 10.66 21.64 7.19
N ASP A 423 9.38 21.36 7.45
CA ASP A 423 8.65 21.89 8.59
C ASP A 423 8.48 20.80 9.63
N SER A 424 9.44 20.74 10.56
CA SER A 424 9.42 19.79 11.68
C SER A 424 8.22 19.96 12.61
N SER A 425 7.61 21.15 12.69
CA SER A 425 6.41 21.37 13.51
C SER A 425 5.18 20.68 12.92
N ARG A 426 5.17 20.52 11.58
CA ARG A 426 4.11 19.83 10.83
C ARG A 426 4.45 18.37 10.54
N GLY A 427 5.73 17.99 10.66
CA GLY A 427 6.23 16.69 10.24
C GLY A 427 6.01 16.47 8.75
N ALA A 428 6.34 17.49 7.96
CA ALA A 428 6.12 17.54 6.52
C ALA A 428 7.28 18.27 5.82
N SER A 429 7.40 18.04 4.51
CA SER A 429 8.39 18.72 3.67
C SER A 429 7.86 18.97 2.27
N TYR A 430 8.50 19.92 1.58
CA TYR A 430 8.30 20.18 0.17
C TYR A 430 9.58 20.72 -0.46
N SER A 431 9.71 20.62 -1.78
CA SER A 431 10.67 21.40 -2.54
C SER A 431 9.98 22.52 -3.31
N TYR A 432 10.64 23.66 -3.46
CA TYR A 432 10.12 24.80 -4.22
C TYR A 432 11.17 25.37 -5.19
N ASP A 433 10.80 25.50 -6.45
CA ASP A 433 11.55 26.24 -7.47
C ASP A 433 10.85 27.59 -7.69
N SER A 434 11.46 28.66 -7.18
CA SER A 434 10.88 30.02 -7.26
C SER A 434 10.89 30.59 -8.68
N SER A 435 11.78 30.10 -9.56
CA SER A 435 11.86 30.55 -10.95
C SER A 435 10.72 29.98 -11.78
N LYS A 436 10.37 28.71 -11.55
CA LYS A 436 9.25 28.02 -12.20
C LYS A 436 7.92 28.19 -11.47
N LYS A 437 7.96 28.65 -10.22
CA LYS A 437 6.82 28.66 -9.29
C LYS A 437 6.21 27.25 -9.13
N GLU A 438 7.09 26.26 -9.02
CA GLU A 438 6.72 24.85 -8.87
C GLU A 438 7.02 24.39 -7.45
N LEU A 439 6.01 23.83 -6.78
CA LEU A 439 6.10 23.22 -5.46
C LEU A 439 5.83 21.72 -5.59
N VAL A 440 6.62 20.89 -4.91
CA VAL A 440 6.37 19.45 -4.78
C VAL A 440 6.42 19.05 -3.31
N SER A 441 5.30 18.58 -2.75
CA SER A 441 5.26 18.08 -1.36
C SER A 441 5.49 16.58 -1.29
N TYR A 442 6.48 16.15 -0.50
CA TYR A 442 6.94 14.77 -0.36
C TYR A 442 7.69 14.59 0.96
N ASP A 443 7.91 13.35 1.40
CA ASP A 443 8.72 13.06 2.60
C ASP A 443 10.21 13.00 2.28
N THR A 444 11.03 13.68 3.10
CA THR A 444 12.51 13.56 3.07
C THR A 444 13.01 12.53 4.09
N PRO A 445 14.30 12.13 4.03
CA PRO A 445 14.94 11.33 5.06
C PRO A 445 14.78 11.85 6.50
N ASN A 446 14.81 13.17 6.71
CA ASN A 446 14.59 13.76 8.05
C ASN A 446 13.14 13.58 8.50
N ILE A 447 12.17 13.83 7.61
CA ILE A 447 10.75 13.66 7.93
C ILE A 447 10.41 12.20 8.22
N ILE A 448 10.97 11.23 7.49
CA ILE A 448 10.78 9.81 7.81
C ILE A 448 11.41 9.44 9.15
N ARG A 449 12.57 9.99 9.52
CA ARG A 449 13.11 9.81 10.89
C ARG A 449 12.16 10.35 11.96
N GLN A 450 11.55 11.50 11.73
CA GLN A 450 10.55 12.07 12.63
C GLN A 450 9.29 11.19 12.73
N LYS A 451 8.76 10.72 11.60
CA LYS A 451 7.62 9.80 11.56
C LYS A 451 7.93 8.46 12.23
N ALA A 452 9.14 7.94 12.06
CA ALA A 452 9.60 6.73 12.74
C ALA A 452 9.69 6.91 14.27
N ALA A 453 10.15 8.07 14.75
CA ALA A 453 10.10 8.42 16.17
C ALA A 453 8.65 8.50 16.67
N TYR A 454 7.77 9.17 15.91
CA TYR A 454 6.35 9.23 16.24
C TYR A 454 5.69 7.83 16.33
N ILE A 455 6.00 6.91 15.41
CA ILE A 455 5.54 5.51 15.43
C ILE A 455 5.94 4.82 16.73
N LYS A 456 7.17 5.02 17.21
CA LYS A 456 7.65 4.49 18.49
C LYS A 456 6.90 5.11 19.67
N ASP A 457 6.89 6.44 19.73
CA ASP A 457 6.36 7.20 20.86
C ASP A 457 4.86 6.98 21.06
N LYS A 458 4.11 6.80 19.97
CA LYS A 458 2.68 6.49 20.01
C LYS A 458 2.37 5.00 20.14
N GLY A 459 3.39 4.13 20.16
CA GLY A 459 3.19 2.68 20.28
C GLY A 459 2.49 2.05 19.06
N LEU A 460 2.62 2.67 17.87
CA LEU A 460 1.98 2.19 16.65
C LEU A 460 2.56 0.86 16.17
N GLY A 461 1.83 0.17 15.31
CA GLY A 461 2.19 -1.13 14.77
C GLY A 461 3.39 -1.12 13.82
N GLY A 462 3.66 0.00 13.13
CA GLY A 462 4.74 0.09 12.16
C GLY A 462 4.57 1.18 11.11
N GLY A 463 5.35 1.08 10.02
CA GLY A 463 5.27 1.93 8.83
C GLY A 463 4.85 1.16 7.58
N MET A 464 4.22 1.83 6.63
CA MET A 464 3.79 1.31 5.33
C MET A 464 4.16 2.31 4.23
N PHE A 465 4.52 1.82 3.04
CA PHE A 465 4.96 2.65 1.92
C PHE A 465 4.24 2.36 0.61
N TRP A 466 3.75 3.43 -0.05
CA TRP A 466 3.27 3.41 -1.42
C TRP A 466 4.19 4.25 -2.33
N GLU A 467 4.84 3.70 -3.36
CA GLU A 467 5.05 2.27 -3.63
C GLU A 467 6.53 1.98 -3.92
N LEU A 468 6.95 0.73 -3.74
CA LEU A 468 8.37 0.35 -3.62
C LEU A 468 9.24 0.76 -4.81
N SER A 469 8.67 0.89 -6.02
CA SER A 469 9.45 1.22 -7.21
C SER A 469 10.04 2.63 -7.18
N SER A 470 9.47 3.53 -6.38
CA SER A 470 9.81 4.94 -6.38
C SER A 470 10.75 5.36 -5.25
N ASP A 471 11.20 4.42 -4.39
CA ASP A 471 12.19 4.72 -3.35
C ASP A 471 13.60 4.99 -3.93
N LYS A 472 14.41 5.74 -3.18
CA LYS A 472 15.86 5.81 -3.41
C LYS A 472 16.54 4.57 -2.85
N LYS A 473 17.82 4.42 -3.17
CA LYS A 473 18.70 3.36 -2.63
C LYS A 473 19.65 3.90 -1.57
N GLY A 474 20.24 3.01 -0.79
CA GLY A 474 21.29 3.35 0.16
C GLY A 474 20.78 4.23 1.31
N ALA A 475 21.58 5.22 1.71
CA ALA A 475 21.30 6.07 2.87
C ALA A 475 20.03 6.93 2.73
N ASP A 476 19.56 7.15 1.50
CA ASP A 476 18.38 7.97 1.22
C ASP A 476 17.09 7.14 1.03
N SER A 477 17.14 5.81 1.16
CA SER A 477 15.95 4.96 1.11
C SER A 477 15.04 5.26 2.30
N LEU A 478 13.82 5.74 2.02
CA LEU A 478 12.84 6.03 3.07
C LEU A 478 12.38 4.74 3.76
N VAL A 479 12.27 3.65 3.00
CA VAL A 479 11.92 2.32 3.54
C VAL A 479 12.98 1.86 4.55
N ALA A 480 14.26 1.98 4.21
CA ALA A 480 15.37 1.59 5.08
C ALA A 480 15.47 2.49 6.32
N ILE A 481 15.27 3.80 6.16
CA ILE A 481 15.27 4.75 7.28
C ILE A 481 14.15 4.41 8.27
N SER A 482 12.94 4.12 7.77
CA SER A 482 11.84 3.66 8.63
C SER A 482 12.19 2.36 9.34
N ALA A 483 12.64 1.33 8.61
CA ALA A 483 13.02 0.04 9.19
C ALA A 483 14.01 0.18 10.36
N ASN A 484 15.02 1.02 10.20
CA ASN A 484 16.03 1.27 11.24
C ASN A 484 15.50 2.16 12.38
N GLY A 485 14.52 3.01 12.09
CA GLY A 485 14.02 4.03 13.02
C GLY A 485 12.86 3.59 13.90
N ILE A 486 11.99 2.68 13.44
CA ILE A 486 10.73 2.32 14.11
C ILE A 486 10.89 1.33 15.28
N GLY A 487 12.05 0.69 15.40
CA GLY A 487 12.34 -0.32 16.43
C GLY A 487 12.51 -1.72 15.87
N ALA A 488 12.54 -2.73 16.74
CA ALA A 488 12.73 -4.12 16.34
C ALA A 488 11.60 -4.58 15.40
N LEU A 489 11.97 -5.09 14.22
CA LEU A 489 11.02 -5.55 13.22
C LEU A 489 10.34 -6.86 13.64
N ASP A 490 9.13 -7.07 13.14
CA ASP A 490 8.36 -8.29 13.29
C ASP A 490 9.10 -9.49 12.69
N THR A 491 9.38 -10.49 13.53
CA THR A 491 10.09 -11.71 13.16
C THR A 491 9.14 -12.89 12.93
N THR A 492 7.82 -12.69 12.99
CA THR A 492 6.82 -13.76 12.78
C THR A 492 7.12 -14.50 11.48
N PRO A 493 7.28 -15.84 11.51
CA PRO A 493 7.62 -16.61 10.33
C PRO A 493 6.49 -16.60 9.29
N ASN A 494 6.87 -16.59 8.03
CA ASN A 494 5.99 -16.75 6.88
C ASN A 494 5.64 -18.21 6.63
N HIS A 495 4.57 -18.42 5.86
CA HIS A 495 4.07 -19.70 5.39
C HIS A 495 4.83 -20.15 4.14
N LEU A 496 5.26 -21.42 4.13
CA LEU A 496 5.83 -22.10 2.96
C LEU A 496 5.12 -23.43 2.66
N TYR A 497 4.06 -23.76 3.40
CA TYR A 497 3.33 -25.01 3.28
C TYR A 497 1.98 -24.83 2.57
N TYR A 498 1.97 -25.14 1.28
CA TYR A 498 0.82 -24.99 0.38
C TYR A 498 0.52 -26.31 -0.35
N PRO A 499 0.17 -27.38 0.39
CA PRO A 499 -0.02 -28.73 -0.16
C PRO A 499 -1.18 -28.82 -1.16
N ASN A 500 -2.12 -27.87 -1.13
CA ASN A 500 -3.29 -27.86 -2.00
C ASN A 500 -3.16 -26.88 -3.18
N SER A 501 -2.00 -26.23 -3.35
CA SER A 501 -1.78 -25.35 -4.50
C SER A 501 -1.94 -26.13 -5.80
N LYS A 502 -2.59 -25.53 -6.81
CA LYS A 502 -2.63 -26.13 -8.15
C LYS A 502 -1.26 -26.18 -8.82
N PHE A 503 -0.28 -25.40 -8.35
CA PHE A 503 1.05 -25.32 -8.94
C PHE A 503 2.02 -26.30 -8.27
N ASP A 504 2.64 -27.15 -9.08
CA ASP A 504 3.52 -28.24 -8.65
C ASP A 504 4.75 -27.72 -7.92
N ASN A 505 5.37 -26.66 -8.45
CA ASN A 505 6.52 -26.00 -7.82
C ASN A 505 6.18 -25.26 -6.51
N ILE A 506 4.93 -24.88 -6.26
CA ILE A 506 4.52 -24.32 -4.97
C ILE A 506 4.26 -25.43 -3.96
N LYS A 507 3.54 -26.49 -4.36
CA LYS A 507 3.32 -27.68 -3.52
C LYS A 507 4.61 -28.29 -3.01
N ASN A 508 5.64 -28.35 -3.87
CA ASN A 508 6.93 -28.95 -3.55
C ASN A 508 7.96 -27.95 -2.97
N ASN A 509 7.52 -26.73 -2.61
CA ASN A 509 8.37 -25.68 -2.04
C ASN A 509 9.61 -25.39 -2.89
N MET A 510 9.40 -25.16 -4.19
CA MET A 510 10.43 -24.92 -5.20
C MET A 510 11.51 -26.01 -5.21
N GLY A 511 11.11 -27.28 -5.07
CA GLY A 511 12.01 -28.43 -5.05
C GLY A 511 12.73 -28.68 -3.73
N SER A 512 12.47 -27.88 -2.68
CA SER A 512 13.06 -28.08 -1.33
C SER A 512 12.40 -29.23 -0.54
N GLY A 513 11.50 -29.99 -1.17
CA GLY A 513 10.64 -30.99 -0.52
C GLY A 513 9.34 -30.35 -0.01
N PRO A 514 8.28 -31.15 0.25
CA PRO A 514 7.03 -30.60 0.76
C PRO A 514 7.32 -29.81 2.04
N GLY A 515 6.89 -28.54 2.08
CA GLY A 515 7.03 -27.72 3.27
C GLY A 515 6.41 -28.41 4.50
N THR A 516 6.74 -27.95 5.70
CA THR A 516 6.10 -28.44 6.91
C THR A 516 5.12 -27.39 7.44
N PRO A 517 3.97 -27.80 8.01
CA PRO A 517 3.06 -26.86 8.65
C PRO A 517 3.78 -26.01 9.70
N ASN A 518 3.58 -24.69 9.69
CA ASN A 518 4.08 -23.83 10.76
C ASN A 518 3.29 -24.09 12.05
N THR A 519 3.97 -24.68 13.03
CA THR A 519 3.42 -24.86 14.37
C THR A 519 4.02 -23.83 15.32
N THR A 520 3.18 -22.95 15.88
CA THR A 520 3.59 -22.08 16.97
C THR A 520 3.75 -22.95 18.20
N VAL A 521 4.99 -23.22 18.62
CA VAL A 521 5.25 -23.94 19.88
C VAL A 521 4.63 -23.13 21.00
N LYS A 522 3.53 -23.63 21.59
CA LYS A 522 3.02 -23.12 22.87
C LYS A 522 4.14 -23.35 23.89
N PRO A 523 4.58 -22.34 24.66
CA PRO A 523 5.57 -22.57 25.71
C PRO A 523 5.00 -23.60 26.68
N THR A 524 5.55 -24.82 26.68
CA THR A 524 5.24 -25.81 27.71
C THR A 524 6.08 -25.42 28.92
N THR A 525 5.47 -24.75 29.89
CA THR A 525 6.03 -24.55 31.22
C THR A 525 6.14 -25.91 31.90
N THR A 526 7.26 -26.61 31.70
CA THR A 526 7.68 -27.68 32.61
C THR A 526 9.18 -27.87 32.53
N GLN A 527 9.93 -27.18 33.39
CA GLN A 527 11.13 -27.76 33.98
C GLN A 527 11.31 -27.21 35.40
N ALA A 528 11.36 -28.15 36.34
CA ALA A 528 11.69 -27.91 37.74
C ALA A 528 13.13 -27.37 37.89
N PRO A 529 13.47 -26.70 39.00
CA PRO A 529 14.77 -26.06 39.16
C PRO A 529 15.86 -27.12 39.30
N VAL A 530 16.83 -27.13 38.38
CA VAL A 530 18.09 -27.86 38.58
C VAL A 530 19.07 -26.92 39.28
N THR A 531 19.31 -27.20 40.56
CA THR A 531 20.35 -26.56 41.36
C THR A 531 21.72 -26.89 40.76
N THR A 532 22.47 -25.87 40.32
CA THR A 532 23.87 -26.06 39.92
C THR A 532 24.77 -25.43 40.97
N THR A 533 25.49 -26.27 41.71
CA THR A 533 26.56 -25.88 42.63
C THR A 533 27.76 -25.37 41.83
N ARG A 534 28.24 -24.17 42.21
CA ARG A 534 29.41 -23.50 41.65
C ARG A 534 30.68 -24.09 42.28
N ALA A 535 31.53 -24.72 41.47
CA ALA A 535 32.92 -25.01 41.82
C ALA A 535 33.86 -24.02 41.12
N THR A 536 34.68 -23.34 41.92
CA THR A 536 35.77 -22.45 41.51
C THR A 536 37.01 -23.23 41.09
N SER A 537 37.70 -22.82 40.02
CA SER A 537 39.13 -23.06 39.84
C SER A 537 39.81 -21.90 39.09
N ALA A 538 41.09 -21.71 39.43
CA ALA A 538 41.95 -20.54 39.18
C ALA A 538 42.59 -20.55 37.77
N PRO A 539 43.35 -19.50 37.37
CA PRO A 539 43.66 -19.22 35.97
C PRO A 539 44.85 -20.04 35.45
N VAL A 540 44.72 -20.57 34.23
CA VAL A 540 45.80 -21.21 33.46
C VAL A 540 46.36 -20.20 32.46
N THR A 541 47.66 -19.97 32.54
CA THR A 541 48.46 -19.20 31.59
C THR A 541 48.68 -20.04 30.32
N THR A 542 48.33 -19.51 29.15
CA THR A 542 48.63 -20.16 27.87
C THR A 542 49.64 -19.34 27.09
N THR A 543 50.76 -19.98 26.81
CA THR A 543 51.89 -19.53 25.99
C THR A 543 51.48 -19.35 24.54
N THR A 544 51.98 -18.29 23.92
CA THR A 544 51.89 -17.96 22.50
C THR A 544 52.67 -18.95 21.64
N GLN A 545 52.00 -19.54 20.64
CA GLN A 545 52.65 -20.16 19.47
C GLN A 545 52.01 -19.57 18.21
N ALA A 546 52.84 -19.04 17.31
CA ALA A 546 52.40 -18.48 16.03
C ALA A 546 52.13 -19.59 15.01
N PRO A 547 51.03 -19.55 14.23
CA PRO A 547 50.84 -20.46 13.09
C PRO A 547 51.52 -19.90 11.83
N THR A 548 52.36 -20.73 11.21
CA THR A 548 52.94 -20.55 9.87
C THR A 548 52.10 -21.31 8.83
N GLY A 549 51.03 -20.73 8.27
CA GLY A 549 50.11 -21.50 7.42
C GLY A 549 49.63 -20.88 6.10
N CYS A 550 49.65 -19.55 5.88
CA CYS A 550 49.07 -18.97 4.64
C CYS A 550 50.02 -18.90 3.43
N SER A 551 51.19 -19.55 3.45
CA SER A 551 52.16 -19.44 2.35
C SER A 551 51.57 -19.96 1.02
N GLY A 552 51.48 -19.10 0.00
CA GLY A 552 51.02 -19.45 -1.35
C GLY A 552 49.56 -19.08 -1.67
N LEU A 553 48.81 -18.52 -0.73
CA LEU A 553 47.48 -17.95 -1.00
C LEU A 553 47.58 -16.46 -1.32
N SER A 554 46.79 -16.00 -2.29
CA SER A 554 46.63 -14.57 -2.55
C SER A 554 45.88 -13.91 -1.40
N ALA A 555 46.37 -12.76 -0.93
CA ALA A 555 45.66 -11.96 0.06
C ALA A 555 44.33 -11.46 -0.49
N TRP A 556 43.28 -11.49 0.33
CA TRP A 556 41.99 -10.91 -0.05
C TRP A 556 42.14 -9.42 -0.35
N ARG A 557 41.45 -8.98 -1.40
CA ARG A 557 41.40 -7.60 -1.87
C ARG A 557 39.98 -7.18 -2.17
N SER A 558 39.59 -6.01 -1.69
CA SER A 558 38.25 -5.46 -1.82
C SER A 558 37.87 -5.07 -3.25
N ASP A 559 38.84 -4.78 -4.10
CA ASP A 559 38.61 -4.31 -5.47
C ASP A 559 38.45 -5.45 -6.49
N LEU A 560 38.71 -6.70 -6.09
CA LEU A 560 38.56 -7.87 -6.95
C LEU A 560 37.24 -8.60 -6.66
N ALA A 561 36.65 -9.15 -7.73
CA ALA A 561 35.50 -10.04 -7.62
C ALA A 561 35.94 -11.49 -7.46
N TYR A 562 35.29 -12.24 -6.58
CA TYR A 562 35.55 -13.65 -6.31
C TYR A 562 34.29 -14.48 -6.57
N THR A 563 34.42 -15.57 -7.31
CA THR A 563 33.36 -16.54 -7.58
C THR A 563 33.46 -17.76 -6.65
N ALA A 564 32.41 -18.57 -6.60
CA ALA A 564 32.37 -19.82 -5.82
C ALA A 564 33.63 -20.67 -6.02
N GLY A 565 34.27 -21.07 -4.92
CA GLY A 565 35.48 -21.88 -4.90
C GLY A 565 36.80 -21.09 -4.95
N ASN A 566 36.79 -19.76 -5.15
CA ASN A 566 38.02 -18.97 -5.03
C ASN A 566 38.52 -18.93 -3.58
N VAL A 567 39.83 -19.05 -3.39
CA VAL A 567 40.48 -19.17 -2.07
C VAL A 567 41.47 -18.03 -1.85
N VAL A 568 41.38 -17.39 -0.68
CA VAL A 568 42.23 -16.25 -0.29
C VAL A 568 42.68 -16.36 1.17
N SER A 569 43.74 -15.64 1.53
CA SER A 569 44.11 -15.42 2.93
C SER A 569 43.63 -14.06 3.44
N TYR A 570 43.04 -14.02 4.63
CA TYR A 570 42.63 -12.79 5.29
C TYR A 570 42.63 -12.97 6.81
N ASN A 571 43.25 -12.03 7.55
CA ASN A 571 43.39 -12.06 9.02
C ASN A 571 43.96 -13.36 9.62
N GLY A 572 44.93 -13.98 8.95
CA GLY A 572 45.56 -15.22 9.45
C GLY A 572 44.64 -16.44 9.34
N HIS A 573 43.73 -16.43 8.38
CA HIS A 573 42.79 -17.51 8.08
C HIS A 573 42.69 -17.72 6.57
N LYS A 574 42.39 -18.97 6.20
CA LYS A 574 42.09 -19.36 4.83
C LYS A 574 40.59 -19.28 4.60
N TRP A 575 40.17 -18.62 3.53
CA TRP A 575 38.76 -18.41 3.21
C TRP A 575 38.43 -18.88 1.80
N THR A 576 37.28 -19.55 1.65
CA THR A 576 36.74 -19.96 0.34
C THR A 576 35.43 -19.24 0.06
N ALA A 577 35.34 -18.55 -1.08
CA ALA A 577 34.11 -17.89 -1.53
C ALA A 577 33.03 -18.92 -1.85
N LYS A 578 31.80 -18.71 -1.37
CA LYS A 578 30.64 -19.60 -1.61
C LYS A 578 29.89 -19.25 -2.90
N TRP A 579 29.90 -17.98 -3.29
CA TRP A 579 29.29 -17.44 -4.51
C TRP A 579 29.99 -16.14 -4.91
N TRP A 580 29.55 -15.55 -6.02
CA TRP A 580 30.08 -14.28 -6.52
C TRP A 580 29.96 -13.17 -5.47
N ASN A 581 31.08 -12.52 -5.14
CA ASN A 581 31.12 -11.36 -4.25
C ASN A 581 32.26 -10.40 -4.64
N GLN A 582 32.12 -9.13 -4.30
CA GLN A 582 33.15 -8.09 -4.46
C GLN A 582 33.03 -7.11 -3.28
N ALA A 583 34.17 -6.67 -2.73
CA ALA A 583 34.26 -5.80 -1.56
C ALA A 583 33.68 -6.35 -0.23
N GLU A 584 33.30 -7.63 -0.17
CA GLU A 584 32.85 -8.28 1.06
C GLU A 584 34.02 -8.95 1.81
N ASN A 585 34.30 -8.49 3.04
CA ASN A 585 35.41 -8.99 3.85
C ASN A 585 35.17 -10.45 4.31
N PRO A 586 36.14 -11.37 4.14
CA PRO A 586 36.07 -12.69 4.75
C PRO A 586 36.02 -12.59 6.27
N GLY A 587 35.07 -13.29 6.90
CA GLY A 587 34.78 -13.19 8.35
C GLY A 587 33.98 -11.94 8.75
N GLY A 588 33.50 -11.16 7.78
CA GLY A 588 32.55 -10.08 8.01
C GLY A 588 31.13 -10.57 8.29
N ALA A 589 30.17 -9.64 8.31
CA ALA A 589 28.76 -9.97 8.55
C ALA A 589 28.10 -10.76 7.41
N SER A 590 28.72 -10.82 6.23
CA SER A 590 28.23 -11.62 5.10
C SER A 590 28.69 -13.06 5.20
N ASP A 591 27.84 -13.99 4.78
CA ASP A 591 28.12 -15.42 4.74
C ASP A 591 28.76 -15.87 3.42
N ALA A 592 29.20 -14.92 2.58
CA ALA A 592 29.82 -15.16 1.28
C ALA A 592 31.13 -15.95 1.35
N TRP A 593 31.74 -16.07 2.54
CA TRP A 593 32.99 -16.78 2.77
C TRP A 593 32.81 -17.93 3.76
N THR A 594 33.51 -19.04 3.50
CA THR A 594 33.69 -20.14 4.45
C THR A 594 35.06 -20.01 5.09
N ASP A 595 35.11 -19.95 6.42
CA ASP A 595 36.37 -20.06 7.17
C ASP A 595 36.87 -21.50 7.11
N ASN A 596 38.05 -21.71 6.53
CA ASN A 596 38.71 -23.01 6.46
C ASN A 596 39.75 -23.22 7.57
N GLY A 597 39.81 -22.30 8.53
CA GLY A 597 40.68 -22.36 9.70
C GLY A 597 41.91 -21.47 9.58
N ALA A 598 42.61 -21.38 10.71
CA ALA A 598 43.80 -20.54 10.86
C ALA A 598 44.93 -20.98 9.90
N CYS A 599 45.61 -19.99 9.35
CA CYS A 599 46.83 -20.10 8.56
C CYS A 599 47.66 -18.82 8.72
#